data_AF-A0A917QE28-F1
#
_entry.id   AF-A0A917QE28-F1
#
_cell.length_a   1.000
_cell.length_b   1.000
_cell.length_c   1.000
_cell.angle_alpha   90.00
_cell.angle_beta   90.00
_cell.angle_gamma   90.00
#
_symmetry.space_group_name_H-M   'P 1'
#
loop_
_entity.id
_entity.type
_entity.pdbx_description
1 polymer ?
#
loop_
_entity_poly.entity_id
_entity_poly.type
_entity_poly.pdbx_seq_one_letter_code
_entity_poly.pdbx_strand_id
1 'polypeptide(L)'
;MNPVVLRTIPILGWLFIGFGLLRPVRALSVPLRLVFWIDVVLSVGVHAAQIPAARRAAGPGVPLGRVVAMTMLFGATWWKTL
;
A
#
# COMPACT_ATOMS: atom_id res chain seq x y z
N MET A 1 10.11 10.12 -12.06
CA MET A 1 10.11 10.88 -10.79
C MET A 1 11.09 10.20 -9.83
N ASN A 2 11.55 10.84 -8.74
CA ASN A 2 12.46 10.17 -7.79
C ASN A 2 11.70 8.99 -7.10
N PRO A 3 12.23 7.74 -7.14
CA PRO A 3 11.54 6.58 -6.56
C PRO A 3 11.25 6.72 -5.06
N VAL A 4 12.04 7.53 -4.33
CA VAL A 4 11.76 7.87 -2.93
C VAL A 4 10.44 8.63 -2.81
N VAL A 5 10.18 9.57 -3.71
CA VAL A 5 8.94 10.38 -3.70
C VAL A 5 7.72 9.50 -3.95
N LEU A 6 7.80 8.55 -4.91
CA LEU A 6 6.70 7.63 -5.20
C LEU A 6 6.37 6.70 -4.04
N ARG A 7 7.39 6.24 -3.29
CA ARG A 7 7.21 5.38 -2.11
C ARG A 7 6.52 6.08 -0.94
N THR A 8 6.48 7.41 -0.94
CA THR A 8 5.72 8.19 0.05
C THR A 8 4.22 7.97 -0.08
N ILE A 9 3.70 7.72 -1.29
CA ILE A 9 2.26 7.59 -1.55
C ILE A 9 1.67 6.38 -0.80
N PRO A 10 2.19 5.14 -0.94
CA PRO A 10 1.74 4.00 -0.14
C PRO A 10 1.86 4.22 1.38
N ILE A 11 2.93 4.87 1.83
CA ILE A 11 3.12 5.18 3.26
C ILE A 11 2.00 6.10 3.75
N LEU A 12 1.68 7.15 2.99
CA LEU A 12 0.60 8.07 3.35
C LEU A 12 -0.76 7.35 3.42
N GLY A 13 -1.01 6.38 2.53
CA GLY A 13 -2.21 5.54 2.60
C GLY A 13 -2.29 4.74 3.90
N TRP A 14 -1.21 4.05 4.28
CA TRP A 14 -1.18 3.33 5.56
C TRP A 14 -1.35 4.25 6.77
N LEU A 15 -0.76 5.44 6.75
CA LEU A 15 -0.95 6.43 7.81
C LEU A 15 -2.40 6.93 7.87
N PHE A 16 -3.03 7.16 6.73
CA PHE A 16 -4.43 7.58 6.65
C PHE A 16 -5.37 6.49 7.17
N ILE A 17 -5.13 5.23 6.81
CA ILE A 17 -5.84 4.08 7.36
C ILE A 17 -5.66 4.00 8.87
N GLY A 18 -4.41 4.08 9.35
CA GLY A 18 -4.09 4.05 10.78
C GLY A 18 -4.81 5.16 11.56
N PHE A 19 -4.87 6.38 11.01
CA PHE A 19 -5.62 7.48 11.60
C PHE A 19 -7.13 7.18 11.68
N GLY A 20 -7.71 6.61 10.62
CA GLY A 20 -9.12 6.21 10.63
C GLY A 20 -9.45 4.99 11.50
N LEU A 21 -8.44 4.23 11.98
CA LEU A 21 -8.65 3.22 13.03
C LEU A 21 -8.72 3.84 14.43
N LEU A 22 -7.99 4.93 14.66
CA LEU A 22 -7.95 5.66 15.94
C LEU A 22 -9.14 6.61 16.14
N ARG A 23 -9.81 7.00 15.04
CA ARG A 23 -10.98 7.87 15.05
C ARG A 23 -12.19 7.12 14.50
N PRO A 24 -13.41 7.36 14.99
CA PRO A 24 -14.59 6.73 14.42
C PRO A 24 -14.76 7.18 12.95
N VAL A 25 -14.52 6.29 12.00
CA VAL A 25 -14.71 6.52 10.55
C VAL A 25 -16.10 7.09 10.23
N ARG A 26 -17.11 6.74 11.04
CA ARG A 26 -18.49 7.25 10.92
C ARG A 26 -18.62 8.76 11.16
N ALA A 27 -17.67 9.38 11.86
CA ALA A 27 -17.64 10.81 12.11
C ALA A 27 -17.01 11.61 10.96
N LEU A 28 -16.40 10.94 9.97
CA LEU A 28 -15.90 11.58 8.76
C LEU A 28 -17.07 11.96 7.84
N SER A 29 -16.90 13.03 7.07
CA SER A 29 -17.87 13.41 6.03
C SER A 29 -18.01 12.29 4.98
N VAL A 30 -19.15 12.22 4.30
CA VAL A 30 -19.41 11.17 3.29
C VAL A 30 -18.28 11.05 2.24
N PRO A 31 -17.77 12.15 1.64
CA PRO A 31 -16.66 12.05 0.69
C PRO A 31 -15.40 11.47 1.32
N LEU A 32 -15.05 11.88 2.55
CA LEU A 32 -13.86 11.42 3.22
C LEU A 32 -13.95 9.96 3.64
N ARG A 33 -15.15 9.48 3.99
CA ARG A 33 -15.42 8.05 4.21
C ARG A 33 -15.22 7.23 2.94
N LEU A 34 -15.64 7.72 1.78
CA LEU A 34 -15.41 7.04 0.51
C LEU A 34 -13.92 6.95 0.20
N VAL A 35 -13.18 8.07 0.35
CA VAL A 35 -11.73 8.08 0.16
C VAL A 35 -11.04 7.10 1.12
N PHE A 36 -11.45 7.06 2.39
CA PHE A 36 -10.93 6.10 3.37
C PHE A 36 -11.13 4.65 2.91
N TRP A 37 -12.33 4.27 2.50
CA TRP A 37 -12.59 2.89 2.08
C TRP A 37 -11.92 2.53 0.77
N ILE A 38 -11.83 3.47 -0.18
CA ILE A 38 -11.03 3.28 -1.39
C ILE A 38 -9.58 2.99 -1.01
N ASP A 39 -9.00 3.80 -0.13
CA ASP A 39 -7.61 3.65 0.28
C ASP A 39 -7.36 2.34 1.05
N VAL A 40 -8.31 1.90 1.89
CA VAL A 40 -8.26 0.56 2.52
C VAL A 40 -8.21 -0.55 1.45
N VAL A 41 -9.06 -0.48 0.43
CA VAL A 41 -9.08 -1.49 -0.65
C VAL A 41 -7.78 -1.45 -1.46
N LEU A 42 -7.25 -0.27 -1.75
CA LEU A 42 -5.98 -0.13 -2.48
C LEU A 42 -4.80 -0.63 -1.65
N SER A 43 -4.70 -0.21 -0.40
CA SER A 43 -3.55 -0.54 0.47
C SER A 43 -3.57 -1.99 0.95
N VAL A 44 -4.74 -2.55 1.28
CA VAL A 44 -4.83 -3.95 1.75
C VAL A 44 -5.04 -4.89 0.56
N GLY A 45 -6.11 -4.66 -0.20
CA GLY A 45 -6.54 -5.55 -1.27
C GLY A 45 -5.58 -5.53 -2.45
N VAL A 46 -5.30 -4.35 -3.01
CA VAL A 46 -4.45 -4.26 -4.20
C VAL A 46 -2.99 -4.61 -3.89
N HIS A 47 -2.43 -4.20 -2.74
CA HIS A 47 -1.10 -4.66 -2.35
C HIS A 47 -1.04 -6.19 -2.14
N ALA A 48 -2.05 -6.81 -1.54
CA ALA A 48 -2.13 -8.28 -1.45
C ALA A 48 -2.13 -8.94 -2.83
N ALA A 49 -2.97 -8.45 -3.73
CA ALA A 49 -3.08 -8.95 -5.09
C ALA A 49 -1.78 -8.80 -5.91
N GLN A 50 -0.90 -7.87 -5.52
CA GLN A 50 0.40 -7.65 -6.16
C GLN A 50 1.47 -8.67 -5.75
N ILE A 51 1.33 -9.38 -4.62
CA ILE A 51 2.36 -10.28 -4.09
C ILE A 51 2.84 -11.32 -5.14
N PRO A 52 1.97 -11.99 -5.92
CA PRO A 52 2.43 -12.93 -6.93
C PRO A 52 3.28 -12.28 -8.03
N ALA A 53 2.92 -11.08 -8.48
CA ALA A 53 3.68 -10.35 -9.48
C ALA A 53 5.01 -9.84 -8.92
N ALA A 54 4.99 -9.28 -7.72
CA ALA A 54 6.18 -8.82 -7.01
C ALA A 54 7.15 -9.98 -6.74
N ARG A 55 6.64 -11.18 -6.44
CA ARG A 55 7.47 -12.37 -6.24
C ARG A 55 8.24 -12.77 -7.49
N ARG A 56 7.60 -12.68 -8.67
CA ARG A 56 8.24 -12.93 -9.97
C ARG A 56 9.31 -11.87 -10.27
N ALA A 57 9.09 -10.62 -9.86
CA ALA A 57 10.00 -9.52 -10.10
C ALA A 57 11.20 -9.45 -9.13
N ALA A 58 11.08 -9.99 -7.91
CA ALA A 58 12.09 -9.88 -6.85
C ALA A 58 13.44 -10.55 -7.17
N GLY A 59 13.51 -11.42 -8.19
CA GLY A 59 14.72 -12.15 -8.55
C GLY A 59 15.03 -13.33 -7.62
N PRO A 60 16.03 -14.15 -7.99
CA PRO A 60 16.46 -15.30 -7.20
C PRO A 60 17.06 -14.86 -5.86
N GLY A 61 16.84 -15.66 -4.81
CA GLY A 61 17.41 -15.41 -3.48
C GLY A 61 16.65 -14.42 -2.59
N VAL A 62 15.63 -13.70 -3.08
CA VAL A 62 14.81 -12.83 -2.21
C VAL A 62 13.81 -13.67 -1.40
N PRO A 63 13.84 -13.59 -0.05
CA PRO A 63 12.90 -14.33 0.79
C PRO A 63 11.46 -13.89 0.56
N LEU A 64 10.51 -14.85 0.59
CA LEU A 64 9.09 -14.56 0.42
C LEU A 64 8.59 -13.51 1.43
N GLY A 65 9.02 -13.61 2.70
CA GLY A 65 8.65 -12.64 3.73
C GLY A 65 9.06 -11.20 3.36
N ARG A 66 10.23 -11.01 2.72
CA ARG A 66 10.67 -9.69 2.25
C ARG A 66 9.81 -9.18 1.10
N VAL A 67 9.43 -10.05 0.16
CA VAL A 67 8.52 -9.68 -0.94
C VAL A 67 7.16 -9.23 -0.40
N VAL A 68 6.58 -10.00 0.54
CA VAL A 68 5.30 -9.67 1.16
C VAL A 68 5.40 -8.35 1.91
N ALA A 69 6.40 -8.17 2.76
CA ALA A 69 6.58 -6.95 3.54
C ALA A 69 6.76 -5.71 2.65
N MET A 70 7.63 -5.79 1.64
CA MET A 70 7.85 -4.66 0.72
C MET A 70 6.62 -4.36 -0.13
N THR A 71 5.89 -5.38 -0.58
CA THR A 71 4.67 -5.19 -1.38
C THR A 71 3.56 -4.59 -0.54
N MET A 72 3.43 -4.99 0.72
CA MET A 72 2.47 -4.36 1.64
C MET A 72 2.85 -2.92 1.92
N LEU A 73 4.12 -2.63 2.22
CA LEU A 73 4.56 -1.27 2.57
C LEU A 73 4.56 -0.29 1.40
N PHE A 74 4.95 -0.75 0.21
CA PHE A 74 5.25 0.12 -0.93
C PHE A 74 4.46 -0.21 -2.20
N GLY A 75 3.62 -1.24 -2.19
CA GLY A 75 2.86 -1.68 -3.36
C GLY A 75 3.75 -1.92 -4.58
N ALA A 76 3.36 -1.36 -5.72
CA ALA A 76 4.12 -1.47 -6.96
C ALA A 76 5.42 -0.64 -6.97
N THR A 77 5.53 0.38 -6.12
CA THR A 77 6.61 1.40 -6.20
C THR A 77 7.99 0.88 -5.77
N TRP A 78 8.08 -0.33 -5.22
CA TRP A 78 9.37 -0.94 -4.88
C TRP A 78 9.92 -1.88 -5.97
N TRP A 79 9.05 -2.52 -6.77
CA TRP A 79 9.44 -3.54 -7.74
C TRP A 79 9.14 -3.18 -9.20
N LYS A 80 8.31 -2.17 -9.45
CA LYS A 80 8.19 -1.54 -10.77
C LYS A 80 9.11 -0.33 -10.85
N THR A 81 9.84 -0.23 -11.95
CA THR A 81 10.45 1.02 -12.41
C THR A 81 9.33 1.94 -12.90
N LEU A 82 8.93 2.90 -12.07
CA LEU A 82 7.91 3.92 -12.33
C LEU A 82 8.54 5.31 -12.43
#